data_AF-A0A2T2U731-F1
#
_entry.id   AF-A0A2T2U731-F1
#
_cell.length_a   1.000
_cell.length_b   1.000
_cell.length_c   1.000
_cell.angle_alpha   90.00
_cell.angle_beta   90.00
_cell.angle_gamma   90.00
#
_symmetry.space_group_name_H-M   'P 1'
#
loop_
_entity.id
_entity.type
_entity.pdbx_description
1 polymer ?
#
loop_
_entity_poly.entity_id
_entity_poly.type
_entity_poly.pdbx_seq_one_letter_code
_entity_poly.pdbx_strand_id
1 'polypeptide(L)'
;LMLENGSRMVGFVLGHMALDEFTEGPPRALARTLAEMYDDGAVEPKRILNGECGELLQQLGASVMMNEHEASAHWAEKEDIPVPHLNDRPYEAAESAMKFLKLDRVNEAIEAVRERMYQATQQGGDDRVQRLQQKVMSLQELQKSVKQGDFLDE
;
A
#
# COMPACT_ATOMS: atom_id res chain seq x y z
N LEU A 1 4.44 10.81 6.29
CA LEU A 1 5.04 10.94 4.92
C LEU A 1 4.30 11.91 4.00
N MET A 2 3.14 11.55 3.40
CA MET A 2 2.46 12.43 2.42
C MET A 2 2.04 13.80 2.99
N LEU A 3 1.48 13.82 4.21
CA LEU A 3 1.10 15.05 4.89
C LEU A 3 2.29 15.94 5.30
N GLU A 4 3.46 15.33 5.53
CA GLU A 4 4.67 16.03 5.98
C GLU A 4 5.51 16.56 4.82
N ASN A 5 5.61 15.79 3.73
CA ASN A 5 6.51 16.08 2.60
C ASN A 5 5.76 16.70 1.40
N GLY A 6 4.44 16.87 1.50
CA GLY A 6 3.63 17.63 0.57
C GLY A 6 3.57 17.07 -0.85
N SER A 7 3.38 17.96 -1.83
CA SER A 7 3.02 17.62 -3.22
C SER A 7 3.96 16.60 -3.89
N ARG A 8 5.28 16.71 -3.70
CA ARG A 8 6.22 15.75 -4.32
C ARG A 8 6.05 14.33 -3.80
N MET A 9 5.82 14.19 -2.49
CA MET A 9 5.59 12.88 -1.87
C MET A 9 4.23 12.31 -2.27
N VAL A 10 3.21 13.15 -2.36
CA VAL A 10 1.89 12.74 -2.86
C VAL A 10 1.99 12.24 -4.30
N GLY A 11 2.62 13.01 -5.19
CA GLY A 11 2.84 12.60 -6.58
C GLY A 11 3.66 11.32 -6.71
N PHE A 12 4.70 11.17 -5.89
CA PHE A 12 5.51 9.94 -5.84
C PHE A 12 4.66 8.73 -5.45
N VAL A 13 3.93 8.79 -4.32
CA VAL A 13 3.13 7.65 -3.86
C VAL A 13 1.99 7.33 -4.83
N LEU A 14 1.25 8.34 -5.29
CA LEU A 14 0.09 8.15 -6.17
C LEU A 14 0.48 7.82 -7.62
N GLY A 15 1.72 8.08 -8.03
CA GLY A 15 2.26 7.62 -9.31
C GLY A 15 2.42 6.10 -9.36
N HIS A 16 2.70 5.47 -8.22
CA HIS A 16 2.95 4.02 -8.12
C HIS A 16 1.84 3.25 -7.37
N MET A 17 0.80 3.94 -6.89
CA MET A 17 -0.32 3.35 -6.17
C MET A 17 -1.68 3.79 -6.69
N ALA A 18 -2.55 2.82 -6.95
CA ALA A 18 -3.96 3.06 -7.17
C ALA A 18 -4.70 3.31 -5.84
N LEU A 19 -5.77 4.11 -5.88
CA LEU A 19 -6.54 4.47 -4.69
C LEU A 19 -7.18 3.25 -3.99
N ASP A 20 -7.50 2.19 -4.72
CA ASP A 20 -8.06 0.97 -4.16
C ASP A 20 -7.01 0.12 -3.42
N GLU A 21 -5.72 0.40 -3.60
CA GLU A 21 -4.60 -0.19 -2.83
C GLU A 21 -4.55 0.33 -1.39
N PHE A 22 -5.13 1.49 -1.11
CA PHE A 22 -5.30 1.99 0.25
C PHE A 22 -6.45 1.26 0.94
N THR A 23 -6.28 0.99 2.24
CA THR A 23 -7.31 0.40 3.10
C THR A 23 -8.60 1.22 3.03
N GLU A 24 -9.72 0.53 2.85
CA GLU A 24 -11.04 1.15 2.79
C GLU A 24 -11.34 1.96 4.06
N GLY A 25 -12.06 3.08 3.90
CA GLY A 25 -12.41 3.99 4.98
C GLY A 25 -11.53 5.24 5.02
N PRO A 26 -11.26 5.81 6.21
CA PRO A 26 -10.54 7.08 6.36
C PRO A 26 -9.18 7.15 5.64
N PRO A 27 -8.33 6.10 5.61
CA PRO A 27 -7.06 6.15 4.88
C PRO A 27 -7.22 6.35 3.37
N ARG A 28 -8.12 5.60 2.73
CA ARG A 28 -8.43 5.78 1.29
C ARG A 28 -9.08 7.13 1.00
N ALA A 29 -9.95 7.62 1.88
CA ALA A 29 -10.54 8.95 1.74
C ALA A 29 -9.48 10.06 1.87
N LEU A 30 -8.50 9.89 2.77
CA LEU A 30 -7.37 10.80 2.90
C LEU A 30 -6.49 10.79 1.64
N ALA A 31 -6.13 9.61 1.12
CA ALA A 31 -5.35 9.49 -0.11
C ALA A 31 -6.07 10.13 -1.31
N ARG A 32 -7.39 9.94 -1.43
CA ARG A 32 -8.22 10.59 -2.45
C ARG A 32 -8.22 12.11 -2.32
N THR A 33 -8.40 12.63 -1.10
CA THR A 33 -8.37 14.08 -0.85
C THR A 33 -7.03 14.68 -1.26
N LEU A 34 -5.92 13.99 -0.97
CA LEU A 34 -4.59 14.42 -1.38
C LEU A 34 -4.38 14.34 -2.90
N ALA A 35 -4.96 13.34 -3.56
CA ALA A 35 -4.95 13.23 -5.02
C ALA A 35 -5.69 14.41 -5.67
N GLU A 36 -6.88 14.75 -5.17
CA GLU A 36 -7.67 15.90 -5.64
C GLU A 36 -6.89 17.21 -5.46
N MET A 37 -6.26 17.42 -4.29
CA MET A 37 -5.42 18.59 -4.06
C MET A 37 -4.18 18.63 -4.98
N TYR A 38 -3.63 17.46 -5.32
CA TYR A 38 -2.49 17.35 -6.23
C TYR A 38 -2.90 17.74 -7.66
N ASP A 39 -4.05 17.26 -8.12
CA ASP A 39 -4.63 17.59 -9.43
C ASP A 39 -4.99 19.08 -9.53
N ASP A 40 -5.45 19.69 -8.43
CA ASP A 40 -5.72 21.12 -8.32
C ASP A 40 -4.44 21.99 -8.28
N GLY A 41 -3.26 21.35 -8.26
CA GLY A 41 -1.95 22.00 -8.35
C GLY A 41 -1.35 22.44 -7.02
N ALA A 42 -2.02 22.22 -5.89
CA ALA A 42 -1.51 22.58 -4.57
C ALA A 42 -1.98 21.60 -3.48
N VAL A 43 -1.05 20.77 -3.01
CA VAL A 43 -1.26 19.94 -1.82
C VAL A 43 -1.10 20.80 -0.57
N GLU A 44 -2.21 21.04 0.11
CA GLU A 44 -2.29 21.84 1.35
C GLU A 44 -2.75 20.99 2.55
N PRO A 45 -1.85 20.25 3.21
CA PRO A 45 -2.18 19.37 4.34
C PRO A 45 -2.87 20.08 5.50
N LYS A 46 -2.64 21.40 5.65
CA LYS A 46 -3.28 22.23 6.67
C LYS A 46 -4.80 22.22 6.57
N ARG A 47 -5.37 22.13 5.36
CA ARG A 47 -6.83 22.07 5.17
C ARG A 47 -7.44 20.84 5.84
N ILE A 48 -6.74 19.71 5.76
CA ILE A 48 -7.11 18.46 6.43
C ILE A 48 -6.98 18.62 7.96
N LEU A 49 -5.85 19.16 8.44
CA LEU A 49 -5.59 19.35 9.88
C LEU A 49 -6.51 20.40 10.53
N ASN A 50 -7.03 21.34 9.75
CA ASN A 50 -8.02 22.33 10.18
C ASN A 50 -9.46 21.79 10.18
N GLY A 51 -9.68 20.57 9.66
CA GLY A 51 -10.99 19.95 9.57
C GLY A 51 -11.85 20.38 8.38
N GLU A 52 -11.28 21.11 7.41
CA GLU A 52 -12.01 21.53 6.20
C GLU A 52 -12.43 20.34 5.32
N CYS A 53 -11.73 19.21 5.45
CA CYS A 53 -12.03 17.96 4.75
C CYS A 53 -12.86 16.98 5.61
N GLY A 54 -13.38 17.43 6.76
CA GLY A 54 -14.19 16.65 7.69
C GLY A 54 -13.42 16.13 8.91
N GLU A 55 -14.18 15.87 9.98
CA GLU A 55 -13.64 15.53 11.31
C GLU A 55 -12.84 14.22 11.32
N LEU A 56 -13.31 13.18 10.62
CA LEU A 56 -12.60 11.90 10.54
C LEU A 56 -11.22 12.03 9.89
N LEU A 57 -11.10 12.85 8.85
CA LEU A 57 -9.82 13.10 8.18
C LEU A 57 -8.91 13.99 9.02
N GLN A 58 -9.47 14.93 9.78
CA GLN A 58 -8.73 15.73 10.75
C GLN A 58 -8.12 14.87 11.84
N GLN A 59 -8.93 14.00 12.46
CA GLN A 59 -8.48 13.11 13.53
C GLN A 59 -7.39 12.14 13.03
N LEU A 60 -7.58 11.56 11.84
CA LEU A 60 -6.57 10.71 11.22
C LEU A 60 -5.29 11.50 10.90
N GLY A 61 -5.42 12.66 10.28
CA GLY A 61 -4.29 13.52 9.93
C GLY A 61 -3.49 13.94 11.17
N ALA A 62 -4.17 14.36 12.23
CA ALA A 62 -3.54 14.72 13.50
C ALA A 62 -2.86 13.50 14.15
N SER A 63 -3.51 12.33 14.14
CA SER A 63 -2.92 11.10 14.68
C SER A 63 -1.65 10.69 13.95
N VAL A 64 -1.61 10.84 12.63
CA VAL A 64 -0.42 10.54 11.81
C VAL A 64 0.71 11.54 12.07
N MET A 65 0.38 12.81 12.35
CA MET A 65 1.38 13.85 12.67
C MET A 65 1.92 13.75 14.11
N MET A 66 1.18 13.12 15.03
CA MET A 66 1.57 12.97 16.43
C MET A 66 2.27 11.65 16.74
N ASN A 67 1.96 10.59 16.00
CA ASN A 67 2.71 9.36 16.07
C ASN A 67 3.99 9.51 15.25
N GLU A 68 5.14 9.57 15.93
CA GLU A 68 6.38 9.05 15.34
C GLU A 68 6.10 7.58 15.01
N HIS A 69 5.62 7.32 13.80
CA HIS A 69 5.37 5.97 13.35
C HIS A 69 6.74 5.29 13.26
N GLU A 70 7.14 4.58 14.32
CA GLU A 70 8.05 3.45 14.22
C GLU A 70 7.38 2.49 13.24
N ALA A 71 7.68 2.65 11.95
CA ALA A 71 7.32 1.66 10.97
C ALA A 71 7.84 0.32 11.53
N SER A 72 6.90 -0.59 11.80
CA SER A 72 7.06 -1.49 12.92
C SER A 72 8.33 -2.33 12.78
N ALA A 73 9.17 -2.35 13.83
CA ALA A 73 10.35 -3.20 13.90
C ALA A 73 10.03 -4.68 13.57
N HIS A 74 8.77 -5.07 13.81
CA HIS A 74 8.21 -6.39 13.52
C HIS A 74 8.20 -6.75 12.01
N TRP A 75 8.29 -5.77 11.09
CA TRP A 75 8.30 -6.01 9.64
C TRP A 75 9.70 -6.25 9.09
N ALA A 76 10.70 -5.55 9.64
CA ALA A 76 12.10 -5.82 9.34
C ALA A 76 12.46 -7.28 9.69
N GLU A 77 11.91 -7.79 10.81
CA GLU A 77 12.10 -9.19 11.23
C GLU A 77 11.34 -10.22 10.37
N LYS A 78 10.15 -9.88 9.84
CA LYS A 78 9.26 -10.85 9.17
C LYS A 78 9.46 -10.95 7.66
N GLU A 79 9.73 -9.86 6.97
CA GLU A 79 9.74 -9.80 5.49
C GLU A 79 11.07 -9.34 4.88
N ASP A 80 12.11 -9.13 5.70
CA ASP A 80 13.44 -8.61 5.29
C ASP A 80 13.34 -7.30 4.49
N ILE A 81 12.43 -6.41 4.92
CA ILE A 81 12.27 -5.08 4.35
C ILE A 81 12.96 -4.10 5.29
N PRO A 82 14.02 -3.39 4.84
CA PRO A 82 14.62 -2.33 5.63
C PRO A 82 13.57 -1.26 5.91
N VAL A 83 13.43 -0.94 7.20
CA VAL A 83 12.58 0.16 7.64
C VAL A 83 13.50 1.31 8.07
N PRO A 84 13.71 2.33 7.23
CA PRO A 84 14.43 3.51 7.63
C PRO A 84 13.70 4.19 8.78
N HIS A 85 14.44 4.80 9.71
CA HIS A 85 13.82 5.67 10.71
C HIS A 85 13.12 6.81 9.96
N LEU A 86 11.85 7.05 10.27
CA LEU A 86 11.03 8.08 9.66
C LEU A 86 11.63 9.45 10.05
N ASN A 87 12.53 9.98 9.23
CA ASN A 87 12.83 11.42 9.02
C ASN A 87 14.12 11.65 8.21
N ASP A 88 15.03 10.68 8.13
CA ASP A 88 16.29 10.88 7.39
C ASP A 88 16.16 10.55 5.90
N ARG A 89 15.24 9.64 5.54
CA ARG A 89 15.07 9.11 4.17
C ARG A 89 13.59 8.91 3.81
N PRO A 90 12.84 10.00 3.58
CA PRO A 90 11.38 9.95 3.43
C PRO A 90 10.91 9.18 2.18
N TYR A 91 11.69 9.18 1.09
CA TYR A 91 11.35 8.43 -0.12
C TYR A 91 11.58 6.93 0.05
N GLU A 92 12.69 6.51 0.66
CA GLU A 92 12.94 5.09 0.98
C GLU A 92 11.85 4.54 1.93
N ALA A 93 11.41 5.34 2.91
CA ALA A 93 10.30 4.96 3.78
C ALA A 93 8.98 4.81 3.01
N ALA A 94 8.71 5.68 2.03
CA ALA A 94 7.54 5.58 1.18
C ALA A 94 7.61 4.33 0.29
N GLU A 95 8.76 4.04 -0.32
CA GLU A 95 9.00 2.85 -1.13
C GLU A 95 8.76 1.56 -0.33
N SER A 96 9.32 1.47 0.87
CA SER A 96 9.09 0.33 1.77
C SER A 96 7.61 0.17 2.14
N ALA A 97 6.89 1.28 2.38
CA ALA A 97 5.46 1.24 2.68
C ALA A 97 4.61 0.80 1.48
N MET A 98 4.91 1.29 0.27
CA MET A 98 4.23 0.88 -0.96
C MET A 98 4.46 -0.61 -1.26
N LYS A 99 5.71 -1.05 -1.13
CA LYS A 99 6.10 -2.45 -1.27
C LYS A 99 5.31 -3.34 -0.31
N PHE A 100 5.20 -2.92 0.95
CA PHE A 100 4.44 -3.65 1.96
C PHE A 100 2.96 -3.83 1.56
N LEU A 101 2.27 -2.74 1.21
CA LEU A 101 0.86 -2.80 0.82
C LEU A 101 0.63 -3.69 -0.41
N LYS A 102 1.54 -3.62 -1.39
CA LYS A 102 1.49 -4.49 -2.58
C LYS A 102 1.71 -5.96 -2.23
N LEU A 103 2.69 -6.27 -1.36
CA LEU A 103 2.96 -7.64 -0.93
C LEU A 103 1.81 -8.24 -0.14
N ASP A 104 1.20 -7.46 0.76
CA ASP A 104 0.03 -7.90 1.53
C ASP A 104 -1.11 -8.33 0.60
N ARG A 105 -1.45 -7.50 -0.38
CA ARG A 105 -2.49 -7.81 -1.40
C ARG A 105 -2.13 -9.03 -2.26
N VAL A 106 -0.88 -9.17 -2.67
CA VAL A 106 -0.42 -10.34 -3.45
C VAL A 106 -0.52 -11.61 -2.60
N ASN A 107 -0.14 -11.55 -1.32
CA ASN A 107 -0.25 -12.67 -0.39
C ASN A 107 -1.70 -13.09 -0.17
N GLU A 108 -2.60 -12.13 0.06
CA GLU A 108 -4.04 -12.40 0.16
C GLU A 108 -4.58 -13.07 -1.12
N ALA A 109 -4.17 -12.59 -2.29
CA ALA A 109 -4.56 -13.18 -3.57
C ALA A 109 -4.04 -14.62 -3.74
N ILE A 110 -2.81 -14.91 -3.30
CA ILE A 110 -2.24 -16.26 -3.31
C ILE A 110 -3.06 -17.19 -2.40
N GLU A 111 -3.36 -16.78 -1.17
CA GLU A 111 -4.14 -17.58 -0.23
C GLU A 111 -5.56 -17.84 -0.74
N ALA A 112 -6.23 -16.84 -1.30
CA ALA A 112 -7.55 -17.00 -1.90
C ALA A 112 -7.55 -17.99 -3.09
N VAL A 113 -6.48 -18.01 -3.89
CA VAL A 113 -6.34 -18.98 -4.99
C VAL A 113 -6.04 -20.39 -4.45
N ARG A 114 -5.21 -20.51 -3.41
CA ARG A 114 -4.92 -21.79 -2.73
C ARG A 114 -6.18 -22.42 -2.15
N GLU A 115 -7.02 -21.62 -1.50
CA GLU A 115 -8.30 -22.09 -0.96
C GLU A 115 -9.22 -22.61 -2.07
N ARG A 116 -9.35 -21.87 -3.18
CA ARG A 116 -10.13 -22.30 -4.35
C ARG A 116 -9.58 -23.58 -4.97
N MET A 117 -8.26 -23.75 -4.97
CA MET A 117 -7.61 -24.96 -5.48
C MET A 117 -7.93 -26.16 -4.59
N TYR A 118 -7.87 -26.01 -3.27
CA TYR A 118 -8.27 -27.05 -2.32
C TYR A 118 -9.72 -27.50 -2.56
N GLN A 119 -10.64 -26.55 -2.74
CA GLN A 119 -12.05 -26.84 -3.06
C GLN A 119 -12.22 -27.54 -4.42
N ALA A 120 -11.48 -27.14 -5.45
CA ALA A 120 -11.54 -27.74 -6.78
C ALA A 120 -11.03 -29.18 -6.82
N THR A 121 -9.98 -29.49 -6.05
CA THR A 121 -9.44 -30.84 -5.90
C THR A 121 -10.45 -31.79 -5.27
N GLN A 122 -11.24 -31.34 -4.29
CA GLN A 122 -12.31 -32.15 -3.70
C GLN A 122 -13.47 -32.45 -4.66
N GLN A 123 -13.66 -31.62 -5.68
CA GLN A 123 -14.73 -31.73 -6.67
C GLN A 123 -14.32 -32.50 -7.93
N GLY A 124 -13.07 -33.00 -8.01
CA GLY A 124 -12.56 -33.74 -9.16
C GLY A 124 -12.36 -32.89 -10.43
N GLY A 125 -12.17 -31.57 -10.28
CA GLY A 125 -12.05 -30.64 -11.40
C GLY A 125 -10.62 -30.42 -11.88
N ASP A 126 -10.00 -31.42 -12.52
CA ASP A 126 -8.57 -31.40 -12.93
C ASP A 126 -8.19 -30.16 -13.78
N ASP A 127 -8.99 -29.80 -14.79
CA ASP A 127 -8.74 -28.61 -15.63
C ASP A 127 -8.78 -27.31 -14.83
N ARG A 128 -9.64 -27.24 -13.81
CA ARG A 128 -9.79 -26.07 -12.93
C ARG A 128 -8.59 -25.97 -11.99
N VAL A 129 -8.11 -27.10 -11.48
CA VAL A 129 -6.90 -27.17 -10.65
C VAL A 129 -5.69 -26.70 -11.45
N GLN A 130 -5.51 -27.14 -12.69
CA GLN A 130 -4.39 -26.71 -13.53
C GLN A 130 -4.37 -25.20 -13.77
N ARG A 131 -5.53 -24.59 -14.06
CA ARG A 131 -5.64 -23.12 -14.21
C ARG A 131 -5.32 -22.38 -12.91
N LEU A 132 -5.75 -22.90 -11.77
CA LEU A 132 -5.46 -22.30 -10.47
C LEU A 132 -3.97 -22.41 -10.10
N GLN A 133 -3.30 -23.51 -10.45
CA GLN A 133 -1.85 -23.67 -10.27
C GLN A 133 -1.07 -22.64 -11.09
N GLN A 134 -1.41 -22.45 -12.37
CA GLN A 134 -0.80 -21.42 -13.21
C GLN A 134 -0.97 -20.03 -12.60
N LYS A 135 -2.16 -19.74 -12.04
CA LYS A 135 -2.42 -18.48 -11.35
C LYS A 135 -1.56 -18.29 -10.11
N VAL A 136 -1.34 -19.33 -9.30
CA VAL A 136 -0.43 -19.27 -8.15
C VAL A 136 0.99 -18.95 -8.62
N MET A 137 1.49 -19.60 -9.67
CA MET A 137 2.83 -19.33 -10.20
C MET A 137 2.98 -17.87 -10.65
N SER A 138 2.01 -17.33 -11.40
CA SER A 138 2.05 -15.92 -11.81
C SER A 138 2.02 -14.95 -10.62
N LEU A 139 1.28 -15.28 -9.55
CA LEU A 139 1.24 -14.44 -8.35
C LEU A 139 2.55 -14.53 -7.55
N GLN A 140 3.23 -15.68 -7.56
CA GLN A 140 4.56 -15.83 -6.94
C GLN A 140 5.64 -15.06 -7.71
N GLU A 141 5.53 -14.97 -9.04
CA GLU A 141 6.41 -14.12 -9.85
C GLU A 141 6.15 -12.64 -9.55
N LEU A 142 4.89 -12.23 -9.50
CA LEU A 142 4.51 -10.87 -9.09
C LEU A 142 5.02 -10.54 -7.68
N GLN A 143 4.90 -11.47 -6.73
CA GLN A 143 5.42 -11.31 -5.38
C GLN A 143 6.93 -11.03 -5.38
N LYS A 144 7.71 -11.75 -6.21
CA LYS A 144 9.16 -11.54 -6.34
C LYS A 144 9.48 -10.17 -6.95
N SER A 145 8.74 -9.77 -7.98
CA SER A 145 8.91 -8.47 -8.63
C SER A 145 8.62 -7.31 -7.67
N VAL A 146 7.52 -7.39 -6.91
CA VAL A 146 7.24 -6.41 -5.84
C VAL A 146 8.33 -6.44 -4.75
N LYS A 147 8.86 -7.63 -4.40
CA LYS A 147 9.99 -7.75 -3.46
C LYS A 147 11.28 -7.10 -3.99
N GLN A 148 11.46 -7.00 -5.31
CA GLN A 148 12.62 -6.35 -5.92
C GLN A 148 12.43 -4.84 -6.08
N GLY A 149 11.18 -4.37 -6.08
CA GLY A 149 10.86 -2.96 -6.23
C GLY A 149 10.61 -2.54 -7.68
N ASP A 150 10.49 -3.49 -8.61
CA ASP A 150 10.38 -3.22 -10.06
C ASP A 150 9.22 -2.27 -10.43
N PHE A 151 8.19 -2.17 -9.58
CA PHE A 151 7.07 -1.23 -9.76
C PHE A 151 7.45 0.25 -9.64
N LEU A 152 8.66 0.53 -9.17
CA LEU A 152 9.24 1.88 -9.07
C LEU A 152 10.02 2.29 -10.32
N ASP A 153 10.36 1.33 -11.19
CA ASP A 153 11.18 1.54 -12.39
C ASP A 153 10.34 1.85 -13.66
N GLU A 154 9.01 2.02 -13.50
CA GLU A 154 8.05 2.30 -14.59
C GLU A 154 7.83 3.80 -14.88
#